data_AF-A0A9D5JE61-F1
#
_entry.id   AF-A0A9D5JE61-F1
#
_cell.length_a   1.000
_cell.length_b   1.000
_cell.length_c   1.000
_cell.angle_alpha   90.00
_cell.angle_beta   90.00
_cell.angle_gamma   90.00
#
_symmetry.space_group_name_H-M   'P 1'
#
loop_
_entity.id
_entity.type
_entity.pdbx_description
1 polymer ?
#
loop_
_entity_poly.entity_id
_entity_poly.type
_entity_poly.pdbx_seq_one_letter_code
_entity_poly.pdbx_strand_id
1 'polypeptide(L)'
;MTGRNPFAAETYDYELPQELIAQQPAEQRDASRLFALMACGSRRHLMFSDLPALLRPGDVLVANDTRVLRARFFPKRAGGGAAQVLLLHKSAEPDVWLAMARPGKRVRPGDRLALSADAGIEIVDRAPGGNRLVKFYGIDASEAMRRYGVAPLPPYIRTPPRDADDRYQTVYAASDGSVAAPTAGLHFSEALLAQLTNAGIEWVALTLHVGAGTFRPVKTADVRRHVMHEEYYDISQGAAAAISRAKKEGRRIVAVGTTSLRALEDAAAHGQEGVVSAASGWTSLFVYPGYVFRTVDALITNFHLPRSTLLMLVCALAGTQRVLDAYAEAARLRYRFYSFGDAMYLERAR
;
A
#
# COMPACT_ATOMS: atom_id res chain seq x y z
N MET A 1 24.18 7.06 -20.76
CA MET A 1 24.93 7.68 -19.66
C MET A 1 25.37 6.59 -18.70
N THR A 2 26.66 6.60 -18.38
CA THR A 2 27.39 5.68 -17.51
C THR A 2 26.88 5.69 -16.06
N GLY A 3 26.91 4.51 -15.40
CA GLY A 3 27.61 4.41 -14.11
C GLY A 3 26.86 4.65 -12.80
N ARG A 4 25.53 4.53 -12.70
CA ARG A 4 24.90 4.41 -11.37
C ARG A 4 24.76 2.94 -10.99
N ASN A 5 25.32 2.58 -9.83
CA ASN A 5 25.16 1.24 -9.26
C ASN A 5 23.66 1.00 -8.95
N PRO A 6 22.95 0.09 -9.65
CA PRO A 6 21.52 -0.14 -9.42
C PRO A 6 21.24 -0.70 -8.03
N PHE A 7 22.27 -1.20 -7.32
CA PHE A 7 22.14 -1.71 -5.97
C PHE A 7 22.40 -0.65 -4.89
N ALA A 8 22.87 0.55 -5.26
CA ALA A 8 23.06 1.64 -4.31
C ALA A 8 21.74 2.37 -4.04
N ALA A 9 21.40 2.59 -2.77
CA ALA A 9 20.19 3.31 -2.38
C ALA A 9 20.19 4.76 -2.91
N GLU A 10 21.36 5.41 -3.05
CA GLU A 10 21.46 6.78 -3.59
C GLU A 10 21.06 6.87 -5.07
N THR A 11 21.08 5.76 -5.82
CA THR A 11 20.61 5.75 -7.22
C THR A 11 19.14 6.15 -7.33
N TYR A 12 18.37 5.95 -6.26
CA TYR A 12 16.93 6.24 -6.18
C TYR A 12 16.64 7.51 -5.37
N ASP A 13 17.64 8.38 -5.23
CA ASP A 13 17.46 9.66 -4.58
C ASP A 13 17.04 10.74 -5.58
N TYR A 14 16.19 11.65 -5.14
CA TYR A 14 15.78 12.83 -5.89
C TYR A 14 15.29 13.92 -4.91
N GLU A 15 15.32 15.17 -5.35
CA GLU A 15 14.85 16.28 -4.54
C GLU A 15 13.31 16.33 -4.53
N LEU A 16 12.71 16.16 -3.35
CA LEU A 16 11.28 16.28 -3.13
C LEU A 16 11.00 17.42 -2.14
N PRO A 17 10.56 18.60 -2.63
CA PRO A 17 10.12 19.67 -1.76
C PRO A 17 8.99 19.22 -0.83
N GLN A 18 9.10 19.54 0.46
CA GLN A 18 8.20 19.03 1.49
C GLN A 18 6.74 19.46 1.26
N GLU A 19 6.53 20.64 0.69
CA GLU A 19 5.22 21.19 0.38
C GLU A 19 4.49 20.46 -0.77
N LEU A 20 5.20 19.63 -1.54
CA LEU A 20 4.57 18.75 -2.52
C LEU A 20 4.00 17.47 -1.90
N ILE A 21 4.34 17.14 -0.64
CA ILE A 21 3.79 15.96 0.05
C ILE A 21 2.37 16.28 0.52
N ALA A 22 1.37 15.66 -0.11
CA ALA A 22 -0.03 15.92 0.19
C ALA A 22 -0.40 15.59 1.64
N GLN A 23 -1.03 16.54 2.32
CA GLN A 23 -1.59 16.36 3.66
C GLN A 23 -3.07 15.95 3.64
N GLN A 24 -3.76 16.26 2.54
CA GLN A 24 -5.18 16.00 2.33
C GLN A 24 -5.36 15.35 0.94
N PRO A 25 -6.29 14.39 0.78
CA PRO A 25 -6.66 13.88 -0.53
C PRO A 25 -7.32 14.98 -1.38
N ALA A 26 -7.47 14.75 -2.70
CA ALA A 26 -8.30 15.61 -3.55
C ALA A 26 -9.75 15.64 -3.02
N GLU A 27 -10.53 16.70 -3.29
CA GLU A 27 -11.92 16.76 -2.79
C GLU A 27 -12.77 15.60 -3.32
N GLN A 28 -12.68 15.33 -4.62
CA GLN A 28 -13.24 14.14 -5.27
C GLN A 28 -12.13 13.13 -5.55
N ARG A 29 -12.42 11.83 -5.45
CA ARG A 29 -11.40 10.77 -5.54
C ARG A 29 -10.67 10.76 -6.89
N ASP A 30 -11.43 10.89 -7.96
CA ASP A 30 -11.00 10.84 -9.37
C ASP A 30 -10.59 12.21 -9.94
N ALA A 31 -10.60 13.26 -9.10
CA ALA A 31 -10.12 14.59 -9.47
C ALA A 31 -8.62 14.80 -9.18
N SER A 32 -7.87 13.75 -8.82
CA SER A 32 -6.42 13.83 -8.74
C SER A 32 -5.81 13.91 -10.14
N ARG A 33 -4.59 14.47 -10.25
CA ARG A 33 -3.87 14.45 -11.53
C ARG A 33 -3.34 13.04 -11.80
N LEU A 34 -3.19 12.70 -13.07
CA LEU A 34 -2.59 11.46 -13.53
C LEU A 34 -1.40 11.77 -14.43
N PHE A 35 -0.23 11.24 -14.08
CA PHE A 35 0.94 11.24 -14.96
C PHE A 35 1.04 9.87 -15.64
N ALA A 36 0.94 9.81 -16.97
CA ALA A 36 1.10 8.56 -17.70
C ALA A 36 2.49 8.49 -18.35
N LEU A 37 3.25 7.44 -18.03
CA LEU A 37 4.52 7.07 -18.67
C LEU A 37 4.33 5.80 -19.49
N MET A 38 4.24 5.96 -20.81
CA MET A 38 3.95 4.88 -21.76
C MET A 38 5.20 4.09 -22.12
N ALA A 39 5.08 2.85 -22.61
CA ALA A 39 6.22 1.98 -22.89
C ALA A 39 7.22 2.61 -23.87
N CYS A 40 6.73 3.36 -24.86
CA CYS A 40 7.52 4.09 -25.85
C CYS A 40 8.25 5.35 -25.32
N GLY A 41 8.13 5.66 -24.03
CA GLY A 41 8.75 6.83 -23.40
C GLY A 41 7.88 8.09 -23.43
N SER A 42 6.73 8.06 -24.10
CA SER A 42 5.76 9.17 -24.09
C SER A 42 5.26 9.46 -22.68
N ARG A 43 5.16 10.76 -22.36
CA ARG A 43 4.68 11.29 -21.08
C ARG A 43 3.42 12.10 -21.33
N ARG A 44 2.36 11.84 -20.58
CA ARG A 44 1.08 12.56 -20.69
C ARG A 44 0.64 13.04 -19.31
N HIS A 45 0.06 14.24 -19.28
CA HIS A 45 -0.55 14.83 -18.10
C HIS A 45 -2.06 14.83 -18.29
N LEU A 46 -2.77 14.14 -17.40
CA LEU A 46 -4.20 13.89 -17.47
C LEU A 46 -4.83 14.12 -16.09
N MET A 47 -6.15 13.99 -16.02
CA MET A 47 -6.87 13.77 -14.77
C MET A 47 -7.08 12.28 -14.54
N PHE A 48 -7.27 11.85 -13.29
CA PHE A 48 -7.49 10.43 -12.99
C PHE A 48 -8.79 9.90 -13.62
N SER A 49 -9.80 10.77 -13.75
CA SER A 49 -11.02 10.50 -14.54
C SER A 49 -10.74 10.13 -16.01
N ASP A 50 -9.58 10.50 -16.57
CA ASP A 50 -9.20 10.17 -17.95
C ASP A 50 -8.55 8.77 -18.08
N LEU A 51 -8.40 8.03 -16.97
CA LEU A 51 -7.82 6.68 -16.96
C LEU A 51 -8.42 5.74 -18.03
N PRO A 52 -9.73 5.73 -18.32
CA PRO A 52 -10.29 4.86 -19.36
C PRO A 52 -9.63 5.05 -20.74
N ALA A 53 -9.13 6.25 -21.05
CA ALA A 53 -8.46 6.54 -22.32
C ALA A 53 -7.04 5.94 -22.45
N LEU A 54 -6.49 5.37 -21.37
CA LEU A 54 -5.22 4.64 -21.36
C LEU A 54 -5.41 3.12 -21.43
N LEU A 55 -6.65 2.66 -21.25
CA LEU A 55 -7.03 1.25 -21.19
C LEU A 55 -7.69 0.82 -22.49
N ARG A 56 -7.79 -0.49 -22.68
CA ARG A 56 -8.41 -1.14 -23.84
C ARG A 56 -9.44 -2.15 -23.36
N PRO A 57 -10.55 -2.35 -24.09
CA PRO A 57 -11.48 -3.44 -23.78
C PRO A 57 -10.73 -4.78 -23.64
N GLY A 58 -11.02 -5.49 -22.55
CA GLY A 58 -10.34 -6.74 -22.17
C GLY A 58 -9.14 -6.57 -21.24
N ASP A 59 -8.61 -5.36 -21.01
CA ASP A 59 -7.60 -5.17 -19.96
C ASP A 59 -8.16 -5.61 -18.60
N VAL A 60 -7.30 -6.19 -17.76
CA VAL A 60 -7.65 -6.63 -16.41
C VAL A 60 -6.99 -5.72 -15.38
N LEU A 61 -7.80 -5.02 -14.59
CA LEU A 61 -7.32 -4.27 -13.43
C LEU A 61 -7.34 -5.19 -12.21
N VAL A 62 -6.18 -5.38 -11.61
CA VAL A 62 -6.04 -6.19 -10.39
C VAL A 62 -5.78 -5.28 -9.19
N ALA A 63 -6.70 -5.27 -8.25
CA ALA A 63 -6.70 -4.33 -7.14
C ALA A 63 -6.71 -5.02 -5.78
N ASN A 64 -6.05 -4.38 -4.80
CA ASN A 64 -6.04 -4.82 -3.41
C ASN A 64 -7.32 -4.38 -2.70
N ASP A 65 -8.20 -5.31 -2.34
CA ASP A 65 -9.49 -5.07 -1.69
C ASP A 65 -9.41 -4.99 -0.16
N THR A 66 -8.20 -4.94 0.39
CA THR A 66 -7.98 -4.88 1.84
C THR A 66 -8.68 -3.66 2.46
N ARG A 67 -9.31 -3.89 3.60
CA ARG A 67 -10.01 -2.91 4.41
C ARG A 67 -9.14 -2.51 5.60
N VAL A 68 -9.03 -1.20 5.81
CA VAL A 68 -8.23 -0.60 6.86
C VAL A 68 -9.00 -0.72 8.16
N LEU A 69 -8.39 -1.41 9.12
CA LEU A 69 -8.93 -1.54 10.46
C LEU A 69 -8.80 -0.21 11.21
N ARG A 70 -9.80 0.09 12.06
CA ARG A 70 -9.72 1.14 13.08
C ARG A 70 -8.82 0.69 14.24
N ALA A 71 -7.56 0.42 13.91
CA ALA A 71 -6.61 -0.30 14.74
C ALA A 71 -5.75 0.61 15.64
N ARG A 72 -5.93 1.94 15.57
CA ARG A 72 -5.20 2.90 16.40
C ARG A 72 -6.07 3.36 17.56
N PHE A 73 -5.51 3.27 18.76
CA PHE A 73 -6.15 3.61 20.02
C PHE A 73 -5.32 4.64 20.79
N PHE A 74 -6.00 5.45 21.61
CA PHE A 74 -5.39 6.46 22.48
C PHE A 74 -5.77 6.24 23.96
N PRO A 75 -5.40 5.10 24.57
CA PRO A 75 -5.78 4.81 25.93
C PRO A 75 -4.99 5.65 26.96
N LYS A 76 -5.52 5.74 28.19
CA LYS A 76 -4.86 6.40 29.32
C LYS A 76 -4.11 5.38 30.18
N ARG A 77 -2.90 5.73 30.62
CA ARG A 77 -2.15 4.94 31.61
C ARG A 77 -2.72 5.17 33.01
N ALA A 78 -2.49 4.24 33.94
CA ALA A 78 -2.93 4.36 35.34
C ALA A 78 -2.50 5.68 36.02
N GLY A 79 -1.32 6.21 35.68
CA GLY A 79 -0.84 7.52 36.14
C GLY A 79 -1.32 8.73 35.33
N GLY A 80 -2.41 8.61 34.57
CA GLY A 80 -3.04 9.69 33.78
C GLY A 80 -2.34 10.06 32.46
N GLY A 81 -1.11 9.58 32.23
CA GLY A 81 -0.37 9.91 31.01
C GLY A 81 -0.93 9.23 29.76
N ALA A 82 -1.01 9.96 28.65
CA ALA A 82 -1.44 9.42 27.36
C ALA A 82 -0.54 8.27 26.87
N ALA A 83 -1.16 7.29 26.21
CA ALA A 83 -0.51 6.26 25.43
C ALA A 83 -1.21 6.12 24.07
N GLN A 84 -0.49 5.56 23.10
CA GLN A 84 -1.02 5.17 21.80
C GLN A 84 -0.71 3.69 21.58
N VAL A 85 -1.70 2.95 21.11
CA VAL A 85 -1.57 1.55 20.71
C VAL A 85 -2.03 1.41 19.27
N LEU A 86 -1.22 0.82 18.40
CA LEU A 86 -1.56 0.49 17.02
C LEU A 86 -1.49 -1.03 16.87
N LEU A 87 -2.63 -1.68 16.68
CA LEU A 87 -2.66 -3.11 16.37
C LEU A 87 -2.05 -3.36 14.99
N LEU A 88 -1.34 -4.48 14.83
CA LEU A 88 -0.68 -4.88 13.59
C LEU A 88 -1.34 -6.11 12.96
N HIS A 89 -1.41 -7.22 13.69
CA HIS A 89 -2.11 -8.45 13.32
C HIS A 89 -2.43 -9.27 14.57
N LYS A 90 -3.39 -10.20 14.46
CA LYS A 90 -3.65 -11.22 15.48
C LYS A 90 -2.43 -12.12 15.64
N SER A 91 -2.02 -12.43 16.86
CA SER A 91 -0.99 -13.44 17.07
C SER A 91 -1.58 -14.85 16.93
N ALA A 92 -0.74 -15.88 17.04
CA ALA A 92 -1.19 -17.27 17.08
C ALA A 92 -2.01 -17.59 18.36
N GLU A 93 -1.86 -16.79 19.42
CA GLU A 93 -2.63 -16.96 20.64
C GLU A 93 -4.02 -16.32 20.50
N PRO A 94 -5.10 -17.01 20.94
CA PRO A 94 -6.44 -16.45 20.94
C PRO A 94 -6.50 -15.10 21.69
N ASP A 95 -7.20 -14.15 21.07
CA ASP A 95 -7.45 -12.79 21.58
C ASP A 95 -6.21 -11.92 21.83
N VAL A 96 -5.02 -12.38 21.44
CA VAL A 96 -3.78 -11.61 21.50
C VAL A 96 -3.51 -10.92 20.17
N TRP A 97 -3.09 -9.67 20.26
CA TRP A 97 -2.66 -8.88 19.11
C TRP A 97 -1.21 -8.46 19.24
N LEU A 98 -0.48 -8.53 18.14
CA LEU A 98 0.78 -7.80 18.02
C LEU A 98 0.46 -6.31 17.81
N ALA A 99 1.11 -5.43 18.57
CA ALA A 99 0.86 -4.00 18.51
C ALA A 99 2.13 -3.15 18.67
N MET A 100 2.13 -1.95 18.09
CA MET A 100 3.09 -0.90 18.41
C MET A 100 2.53 -0.01 19.51
N ALA A 101 3.33 0.25 20.55
CA ALA A 101 2.95 1.14 21.64
C ALA A 101 3.84 2.40 21.70
N ARG A 102 3.24 3.56 21.97
CA ARG A 102 3.95 4.82 22.26
C ARG A 102 3.43 5.45 23.55
N PRO A 103 4.30 5.91 24.46
CA PRO A 103 5.76 5.74 24.48
C PRO A 103 6.16 4.31 24.89
N GLY A 104 6.70 3.52 23.94
CA GLY A 104 6.92 2.08 24.15
C GLY A 104 7.79 1.74 25.37
N LYS A 105 8.84 2.52 25.66
CA LYS A 105 9.72 2.29 26.83
C LYS A 105 8.99 2.40 28.19
N ARG A 106 7.85 3.07 28.24
CA ARG A 106 7.05 3.29 29.47
C ARG A 106 5.80 2.43 29.54
N VAL A 107 5.65 1.49 28.61
CA VAL A 107 4.52 0.56 28.52
C VAL A 107 5.10 -0.85 28.66
N ARG A 108 4.91 -1.45 29.84
CA ARG A 108 5.52 -2.68 30.32
C ARG A 108 4.49 -3.82 30.40
N PRO A 109 4.92 -5.09 30.32
CA PRO A 109 4.06 -6.23 30.64
C PRO A 109 3.33 -6.03 31.98
N GLY A 110 2.03 -6.33 32.00
CA GLY A 110 1.13 -6.11 33.13
C GLY A 110 0.47 -4.71 33.17
N ASP A 111 0.94 -3.74 32.38
CA ASP A 111 0.31 -2.41 32.33
C ASP A 111 -1.11 -2.53 31.73
N ARG A 112 -2.08 -1.90 32.41
CA ARG A 112 -3.45 -1.71 31.90
C ARG A 112 -3.64 -0.29 31.41
N LEU A 113 -4.04 -0.17 30.14
CA LEU A 113 -4.28 1.06 29.43
C LEU A 113 -5.79 1.24 29.24
N ALA A 114 -6.39 2.19 29.94
CA ALA A 114 -7.83 2.40 29.96
C ALA A 114 -8.35 3.04 28.65
N LEU A 115 -9.36 2.42 28.04
CA LEU A 115 -10.18 3.03 26.99
C LEU A 115 -11.45 3.69 27.59
N SER A 116 -11.95 3.10 28.67
CA SER A 116 -13.10 3.57 29.46
C SER A 116 -12.91 3.15 30.94
N ALA A 117 -13.95 3.26 31.77
CA ALA A 117 -13.88 2.91 33.19
C ALA A 117 -13.72 1.39 33.43
N ASP A 118 -14.33 0.57 32.57
CA ASP A 118 -14.45 -0.88 32.70
C ASP A 118 -13.72 -1.65 31.58
N ALA A 119 -13.33 -0.96 30.49
CA ALA A 119 -12.65 -1.59 29.36
C ALA A 119 -11.31 -0.93 28.98
N GLY A 120 -10.39 -1.74 28.45
CA GLY A 120 -9.08 -1.27 28.02
C GLY A 120 -8.19 -2.32 27.37
N ILE A 121 -6.91 -2.01 27.29
CA ILE A 121 -5.86 -2.81 26.67
C ILE A 121 -4.83 -3.18 27.73
N GLU A 122 -4.60 -4.48 27.93
CA GLU A 122 -3.54 -5.01 28.78
C GLU A 122 -2.32 -5.37 27.93
N ILE A 123 -1.13 -4.99 28.41
CA ILE A 123 0.13 -5.39 27.81
C ILE A 123 0.51 -6.77 28.35
N VAL A 124 0.44 -7.78 27.50
CA VAL A 124 0.76 -9.16 27.87
C VAL A 124 2.27 -9.35 27.94
N ASP A 125 2.98 -8.99 26.87
CA ASP A 125 4.43 -9.14 26.82
C ASP A 125 5.09 -8.20 25.79
N ARG A 126 6.42 -8.27 25.67
CA ARG A 126 7.24 -7.65 24.63
C ARG A 126 7.32 -8.59 23.42
N ALA A 127 7.41 -7.99 22.25
CA ALA A 127 7.62 -8.70 20.99
C ALA A 127 8.81 -8.10 20.22
N PRO A 128 9.36 -8.81 19.22
CA PRO A 128 10.48 -8.34 18.41
C PRO A 128 10.26 -6.95 17.80
N GLY A 129 11.35 -6.23 17.54
CA GLY A 129 11.29 -4.88 16.96
C GLY A 129 10.74 -3.80 17.90
N GLY A 130 10.62 -4.09 19.19
CA GLY A 130 10.09 -3.18 20.20
C GLY A 130 8.55 -3.15 20.28
N ASN A 131 7.88 -4.10 19.64
CA ASN A 131 6.43 -4.28 19.66
C ASN A 131 5.94 -4.85 21.01
N ARG A 132 4.63 -4.91 21.19
CA ARG A 132 3.95 -5.48 22.37
C ARG A 132 2.95 -6.53 21.94
N LEU A 133 2.77 -7.56 22.76
CA LEU A 133 1.59 -8.41 22.72
C LEU A 133 0.54 -7.78 23.64
N VAL A 134 -0.69 -7.63 23.15
CA VAL A 134 -1.77 -6.97 23.88
C VAL A 134 -3.04 -7.79 23.84
N LYS A 135 -3.83 -7.71 24.92
CA LYS A 135 -5.19 -8.27 25.02
C LYS A 135 -6.15 -7.15 25.39
N PHE A 136 -7.39 -7.25 24.93
CA PHE A 136 -8.47 -6.38 25.41
C PHE A 136 -9.10 -6.99 26.67
N TYR A 137 -9.50 -6.14 27.61
CA TYR A 137 -10.26 -6.53 28.80
C TYR A 137 -11.54 -5.70 28.88
N GLY A 138 -12.62 -6.30 29.39
CA GLY A 138 -13.95 -5.66 29.49
C GLY A 138 -14.63 -5.39 28.13
N ILE A 139 -13.97 -5.73 27.02
CA ILE A 139 -14.44 -5.55 25.65
C ILE A 139 -13.64 -6.50 24.75
N ASP A 140 -14.23 -7.01 23.67
CA ASP A 140 -13.48 -7.72 22.63
C ASP A 140 -12.79 -6.73 21.66
N ALA A 141 -11.81 -7.23 20.89
CA ALA A 141 -11.04 -6.38 19.99
C ALA A 141 -11.88 -5.75 18.87
N SER A 142 -12.89 -6.46 18.36
CA SER A 142 -13.73 -5.98 17.26
C SER A 142 -14.60 -4.80 17.73
N GLU A 143 -15.23 -4.97 18.90
CA GLU A 143 -16.04 -3.94 19.51
C GLU A 143 -15.19 -2.73 19.93
N ALA A 144 -13.96 -2.97 20.41
CA ALA A 144 -13.03 -1.91 20.73
C ALA A 144 -12.64 -1.09 19.49
N MET A 145 -12.29 -1.74 18.37
CA MET A 145 -11.98 -1.05 17.11
C MET A 145 -13.17 -0.19 16.64
N ARG A 146 -14.39 -0.71 16.77
CA ARG A 146 -15.61 0.02 16.40
C ARG A 146 -15.85 1.25 17.26
N ARG A 147 -15.72 1.12 18.59
CA ARG A 147 -16.05 2.20 19.54
C ARG A 147 -14.93 3.22 19.75
N TYR A 148 -13.71 2.74 19.87
CA TYR A 148 -12.56 3.54 20.35
C TYR A 148 -11.42 3.63 19.33
N GLY A 149 -11.48 2.82 18.29
CA GLY A 149 -10.47 2.80 17.24
C GLY A 149 -10.61 3.98 16.28
N VAL A 150 -9.49 4.39 15.69
CA VAL A 150 -9.44 5.32 14.56
C VAL A 150 -8.57 4.75 13.44
N ALA A 151 -8.78 5.21 12.20
CA ALA A 151 -7.92 4.83 11.09
C ALA A 151 -6.45 5.18 11.40
N PRO A 152 -5.52 4.23 11.23
CA PRO A 152 -4.09 4.44 11.45
C PRO A 152 -3.45 5.24 10.32
N LEU A 153 -3.71 6.55 10.28
CA LEU A 153 -3.10 7.42 9.28
C LEU A 153 -1.56 7.36 9.35
N PRO A 154 -0.88 7.35 8.19
CA PRO A 154 0.56 7.48 8.10
C PRO A 154 1.13 8.64 8.92
N PRO A 155 2.32 8.48 9.52
CA PRO A 155 2.87 9.44 10.49
C PRO A 155 3.20 10.83 9.91
N TYR A 156 3.29 10.96 8.58
CA TYR A 156 3.56 12.23 7.91
C TYR A 156 2.31 13.10 7.74
N ILE A 157 1.11 12.54 7.92
CA ILE A 157 -0.15 13.29 7.86
C ILE A 157 -0.32 13.98 9.20
N ARG A 158 -0.12 15.30 9.20
CA ARG A 158 -0.20 16.13 10.41
C ARG A 158 -1.61 16.59 10.71
N THR A 159 -2.40 16.77 9.65
CA THR A 159 -3.79 17.22 9.72
C THR A 159 -4.68 16.13 9.14
N PRO A 160 -5.27 15.27 9.98
CA PRO A 160 -6.23 14.28 9.51
C PRO A 160 -7.37 14.95 8.71
N PRO A 161 -7.85 14.32 7.62
CA PRO A 161 -9.10 14.73 6.99
C PRO A 161 -10.26 14.66 7.98
N ARG A 162 -11.31 15.47 7.82
CA ARG A 162 -12.51 15.39 8.67
C ARG A 162 -13.14 13.99 8.60
N ASP A 163 -13.21 13.43 7.40
CA ASP A 163 -13.77 12.10 7.13
C ASP A 163 -12.64 11.09 6.87
N ALA A 164 -11.60 11.11 7.70
CA ALA A 164 -10.39 10.31 7.50
C ALA A 164 -10.68 8.80 7.34
N ASP A 165 -11.64 8.27 8.10
CA ASP A 165 -12.00 6.84 8.05
C ASP A 165 -12.54 6.46 6.65
N ASP A 166 -13.40 7.30 6.06
CA ASP A 166 -13.96 7.04 4.73
C ASP A 166 -12.95 7.36 3.61
N ARG A 167 -12.24 8.49 3.73
CA ARG A 167 -11.29 8.97 2.72
C ARG A 167 -10.02 8.12 2.67
N TYR A 168 -9.65 7.47 3.76
CA TYR A 168 -8.55 6.52 3.84
C TYR A 168 -9.01 5.07 3.63
N GLN A 169 -10.10 4.88 2.88
CA GLN A 169 -10.59 3.58 2.43
C GLN A 169 -10.89 3.63 0.93
N THR A 170 -10.60 2.53 0.23
CA THR A 170 -11.02 2.32 -1.17
C THR A 170 -12.52 2.03 -1.24
N VAL A 171 -13.18 2.45 -2.32
CA VAL A 171 -14.63 2.24 -2.51
C VAL A 171 -15.02 0.76 -2.74
N TYR A 172 -14.02 -0.09 -3.00
CA TYR A 172 -14.18 -1.52 -3.28
C TYR A 172 -13.59 -2.40 -2.17
N ALA A 173 -13.39 -1.86 -0.97
CA ALA A 173 -12.80 -2.58 0.15
C ALA A 173 -13.75 -3.64 0.71
N ALA A 174 -13.25 -4.88 0.84
CA ALA A 174 -14.04 -6.03 1.26
C ALA A 174 -13.37 -6.85 2.38
N SER A 175 -12.05 -6.93 2.42
CA SER A 175 -11.32 -7.87 3.28
C SER A 175 -10.65 -7.20 4.48
N ASP A 176 -11.21 -7.37 5.68
CA ASP A 176 -10.68 -6.80 6.92
C ASP A 176 -9.30 -7.36 7.30
N GLY A 177 -8.32 -6.47 7.52
CA GLY A 177 -7.05 -6.92 8.09
C GLY A 177 -5.86 -5.97 7.95
N SER A 178 -5.97 -4.89 7.19
CA SER A 178 -4.83 -4.00 6.98
C SER A 178 -4.76 -2.84 7.98
N VAL A 179 -3.54 -2.41 8.28
CA VAL A 179 -3.26 -1.20 9.07
C VAL A 179 -2.91 0.00 8.20
N ALA A 180 -3.02 -0.11 6.88
CA ALA A 180 -2.77 0.98 5.95
C ALA A 180 -3.56 0.80 4.65
N ALA A 181 -4.04 1.88 4.07
CA ALA A 181 -4.78 1.80 2.83
C ALA A 181 -3.87 1.41 1.65
N PRO A 182 -4.38 0.69 0.63
CA PRO A 182 -3.74 0.61 -0.68
C PRO A 182 -3.97 1.93 -1.42
N THR A 183 -3.06 2.89 -1.23
CA THR A 183 -3.34 4.31 -1.51
C THR A 183 -3.56 4.65 -2.97
N ALA A 184 -3.04 3.85 -3.89
CA ALA A 184 -3.31 4.00 -5.33
C ALA A 184 -4.78 3.73 -5.67
N GLY A 185 -5.44 2.88 -4.89
CA GLY A 185 -6.86 2.58 -5.02
C GLY A 185 -7.78 3.72 -4.56
N LEU A 186 -7.27 4.67 -3.76
CA LEU A 186 -8.08 5.75 -3.20
C LEU A 186 -8.59 6.75 -4.26
N HIS A 187 -7.95 6.76 -5.43
CA HIS A 187 -8.31 7.61 -6.56
C HIS A 187 -9.57 7.13 -7.31
N PHE A 188 -9.97 5.87 -7.13
CA PHE A 188 -11.15 5.34 -7.80
C PHE A 188 -12.42 5.81 -7.10
N SER A 189 -13.33 6.40 -7.87
CA SER A 189 -14.72 6.63 -7.49
C SER A 189 -15.59 5.46 -7.95
N GLU A 190 -16.78 5.29 -7.35
CA GLU A 190 -17.76 4.30 -7.81
C GLU A 190 -18.18 4.58 -9.26
N ALA A 191 -18.34 5.86 -9.62
CA ALA A 191 -18.67 6.27 -10.98
C ALA A 191 -17.59 5.87 -11.98
N LEU A 192 -16.31 6.07 -11.65
CA LEU A 192 -15.20 5.66 -12.51
C LEU A 192 -15.11 4.13 -12.66
N LEU A 193 -15.35 3.37 -11.58
CA LEU A 193 -15.39 1.90 -11.67
C LEU A 193 -16.51 1.43 -12.60
N ALA A 194 -17.71 2.02 -12.50
CA ALA A 194 -18.81 1.71 -13.41
C ALA A 194 -18.47 2.06 -14.86
N GLN A 195 -17.81 3.19 -15.12
CA GLN A 195 -17.34 3.55 -16.47
C GLN A 195 -16.34 2.54 -17.02
N LEU A 196 -15.38 2.08 -16.21
CA LEU A 196 -14.40 1.07 -16.60
C LEU A 196 -15.09 -0.25 -16.96
N THR A 197 -16.02 -0.72 -16.12
CA THR A 197 -16.80 -1.94 -16.42
C THR A 197 -17.58 -1.80 -17.73
N ASN A 198 -18.23 -0.67 -17.97
CA ASN A 198 -18.97 -0.41 -19.21
C ASN A 198 -18.05 -0.32 -20.44
N ALA A 199 -16.79 0.07 -20.27
CA ALA A 199 -15.77 0.07 -21.32
C ALA A 199 -15.16 -1.31 -21.59
N GLY A 200 -15.67 -2.37 -20.95
CA GLY A 200 -15.19 -3.74 -21.12
C GLY A 200 -13.89 -4.05 -20.38
N ILE A 201 -13.58 -3.27 -19.33
CA ILE A 201 -12.44 -3.52 -18.45
C ILE A 201 -12.84 -4.52 -17.36
N GLU A 202 -12.06 -5.58 -17.20
CA GLU A 202 -12.29 -6.62 -16.20
C GLU A 202 -11.66 -6.19 -14.86
N TRP A 203 -12.43 -6.26 -13.77
CA TRP A 203 -11.95 -5.95 -12.42
C TRP A 203 -11.74 -7.24 -11.62
N VAL A 204 -10.53 -7.43 -11.10
CA VAL A 204 -10.17 -8.58 -10.27
C VAL A 204 -9.64 -8.10 -8.93
N ALA A 205 -10.19 -8.62 -7.85
CA ALA A 205 -9.71 -8.37 -6.50
C ALA A 205 -8.69 -9.42 -6.05
N LEU A 206 -7.68 -8.97 -5.31
CA LEU A 206 -6.88 -9.79 -4.42
C LEU A 206 -6.81 -9.10 -3.05
N THR A 207 -6.45 -9.84 -2.01
CA THR A 207 -6.21 -9.26 -0.69
C THR A 207 -4.71 -9.23 -0.40
N LEU A 208 -4.20 -8.09 0.07
CA LEU A 208 -2.92 -8.01 0.76
C LEU A 208 -3.05 -7.08 1.97
N HIS A 209 -2.80 -7.61 3.17
CA HIS A 209 -2.84 -6.82 4.39
C HIS A 209 -1.54 -6.01 4.54
N VAL A 210 -1.63 -4.73 4.19
CA VAL A 210 -0.48 -3.81 4.25
C VAL A 210 -0.05 -3.62 5.70
N GLY A 211 1.24 -3.85 5.96
CA GLY A 211 1.83 -3.73 7.29
C GLY A 211 2.32 -2.31 7.60
N ALA A 212 2.62 -2.04 8.87
CA ALA A 212 3.21 -0.75 9.28
C ALA A 212 4.64 -0.52 8.75
N GLY A 213 5.27 -1.56 8.19
CA GLY A 213 6.61 -1.53 7.62
C GLY A 213 6.71 -0.84 6.27
N THR A 214 5.62 -0.78 5.50
CA THR A 214 5.57 -0.40 4.08
C THR A 214 5.99 1.06 3.83
N PHE A 215 5.95 1.90 4.86
CA PHE A 215 6.32 3.32 4.77
C PHE A 215 7.75 3.63 5.25
N ARG A 216 8.54 2.61 5.64
CA ARG A 216 9.90 2.84 6.16
C ARG A 216 10.90 3.00 5.01
N PRO A 217 11.79 4.00 5.06
CA PRO A 217 12.84 4.14 4.07
C PRO A 217 13.85 2.99 4.17
N VAL A 218 14.51 2.69 3.05
CA VAL A 218 15.64 1.75 3.04
C VAL A 218 16.80 2.39 3.78
N LYS A 219 17.28 1.73 4.83
CA LYS A 219 18.41 2.22 5.66
C LYS A 219 19.76 1.64 5.25
N THR A 220 19.76 0.62 4.39
CA THR A 220 20.99 -0.03 3.91
C THR A 220 21.50 0.67 2.66
N ALA A 221 22.81 0.89 2.57
CA ALA A 221 23.42 1.47 1.38
C ALA A 221 23.28 0.55 0.16
N ASP A 222 23.46 -0.76 0.36
CA ASP A 222 23.16 -1.80 -0.63
C ASP A 222 21.72 -2.29 -0.44
N VAL A 223 20.88 -2.10 -1.46
CA VAL A 223 19.46 -2.48 -1.42
C VAL A 223 19.28 -3.98 -1.29
N ARG A 224 20.20 -4.82 -1.79
CA ARG A 224 20.10 -6.29 -1.72
C ARG A 224 20.19 -6.82 -0.30
N ARG A 225 20.69 -6.01 0.63
CA ARG A 225 20.77 -6.32 2.07
C ARG A 225 19.53 -5.85 2.84
N HIS A 226 18.57 -5.22 2.16
CA HIS A 226 17.33 -4.78 2.79
C HIS A 226 16.42 -5.98 3.06
N VAL A 227 15.97 -6.11 4.31
CA VAL A 227 14.99 -7.11 4.71
C VAL A 227 13.60 -6.47 4.60
N MET A 228 12.78 -6.98 3.68
CA MET A 228 11.38 -6.59 3.57
C MET A 228 10.58 -7.10 4.77
N HIS A 229 9.60 -6.30 5.19
CA HIS A 229 8.59 -6.78 6.11
C HIS A 229 7.63 -7.72 5.38
N GLU A 230 7.33 -8.86 6.01
CA GLU A 230 6.35 -9.80 5.48
C GLU A 230 4.95 -9.20 5.54
N GLU A 231 4.19 -9.42 4.47
CA GLU A 231 2.78 -9.04 4.35
C GLU A 231 1.99 -10.27 3.94
N TYR A 232 0.85 -10.48 4.59
CA TYR A 232 -0.05 -11.55 4.23
C TYR A 232 -0.83 -11.17 2.97
N TYR A 233 -0.93 -12.10 2.03
CA TYR A 233 -1.78 -11.97 0.85
C TYR A 233 -2.65 -13.21 0.65
N ASP A 234 -3.75 -13.01 -0.07
CA ASP A 234 -4.67 -14.05 -0.53
C ASP A 234 -5.10 -13.74 -1.96
N ILE A 235 -4.94 -14.73 -2.84
CA ILE A 235 -5.44 -14.73 -4.21
C ILE A 235 -6.35 -15.94 -4.34
N SER A 236 -7.65 -15.67 -4.44
CA SER A 236 -8.66 -16.70 -4.63
C SER A 236 -8.49 -17.47 -5.95
N GLN A 237 -9.10 -18.67 -6.01
CA GLN A 237 -9.12 -19.47 -7.24
C GLN A 237 -9.75 -18.73 -8.42
N GLY A 238 -10.82 -17.97 -8.19
CA GLY A 238 -11.48 -17.16 -9.21
C GLY A 238 -10.55 -16.06 -9.76
N ALA A 239 -9.87 -15.33 -8.86
CA ALA A 239 -8.93 -14.29 -9.25
C ALA A 239 -7.75 -14.87 -10.06
N ALA A 240 -7.12 -15.93 -9.56
CA ALA A 240 -6.02 -16.63 -10.22
C ALA A 240 -6.41 -17.13 -11.63
N ALA A 241 -7.61 -17.72 -11.77
CA ALA A 241 -8.13 -18.18 -13.04
C ALA A 241 -8.39 -17.04 -14.03
N ALA A 242 -9.00 -15.94 -13.58
CA ALA A 242 -9.25 -14.76 -14.41
C ALA A 242 -7.95 -14.14 -14.95
N ILE A 243 -6.96 -13.96 -14.07
CA ILE A 243 -5.64 -13.41 -14.43
C ILE A 243 -4.91 -14.34 -15.40
N SER A 244 -4.87 -15.64 -15.10
CA SER A 244 -4.22 -16.63 -15.98
C SER A 244 -4.89 -16.72 -17.34
N ARG A 245 -6.22 -16.64 -17.41
CA ARG A 245 -6.98 -16.57 -18.67
C ARG A 245 -6.57 -15.36 -19.48
N ALA A 246 -6.54 -14.17 -18.86
CA ALA A 246 -6.14 -12.95 -19.52
C ALA A 246 -4.72 -13.00 -20.08
N LYS A 247 -3.75 -13.56 -19.33
CA LYS A 247 -2.39 -13.77 -19.84
C LYS A 247 -2.36 -14.72 -21.04
N LYS A 248 -3.08 -15.84 -21.00
CA LYS A 248 -3.18 -16.79 -22.12
C LYS A 248 -3.79 -16.15 -23.37
N GLU A 249 -4.73 -15.23 -23.20
CA GLU A 249 -5.39 -14.49 -24.27
C GLU A 249 -4.56 -13.28 -24.77
N GLY A 250 -3.39 -13.01 -24.19
CA GLY A 250 -2.54 -11.88 -24.55
C GLY A 250 -3.09 -10.52 -24.10
N ARG A 251 -4.05 -10.50 -23.16
CA ARG A 251 -4.62 -9.28 -22.57
C ARG A 251 -3.66 -8.69 -21.52
N ARG A 252 -3.74 -7.37 -21.31
CA ARG A 252 -2.85 -6.69 -20.36
C ARG A 252 -3.35 -6.86 -18.93
N ILE A 253 -2.43 -7.10 -18.01
CA ILE A 253 -2.67 -7.03 -16.58
C ILE A 253 -2.16 -5.69 -16.05
N VAL A 254 -3.06 -4.90 -15.49
CA VAL A 254 -2.77 -3.60 -14.87
C VAL A 254 -2.92 -3.74 -13.36
N ALA A 255 -1.80 -3.68 -12.64
CA ALA A 255 -1.84 -3.70 -11.18
C ALA A 255 -2.28 -2.33 -10.64
N VAL A 256 -3.23 -2.32 -9.70
CA VAL A 256 -3.65 -1.12 -8.97
C VAL A 256 -2.93 -1.09 -7.62
N GLY A 257 -1.79 -0.43 -7.61
CA GLY A 257 -0.91 -0.28 -6.46
C GLY A 257 0.23 -1.30 -6.42
N THR A 258 1.34 -0.87 -5.81
CA THR A 258 2.55 -1.68 -5.66
C THR A 258 2.35 -2.95 -4.82
N THR A 259 1.37 -2.95 -3.91
CA THR A 259 0.99 -4.13 -3.12
C THR A 259 0.37 -5.21 -4.01
N SER A 260 -0.53 -4.84 -4.92
CA SER A 260 -1.13 -5.78 -5.87
C SER A 260 -0.08 -6.33 -6.83
N LEU A 261 0.83 -5.47 -7.29
CA LEU A 261 1.96 -5.91 -8.12
C LEU A 261 2.79 -6.97 -7.39
N ARG A 262 3.17 -6.72 -6.13
CA ARG A 262 4.00 -7.66 -5.36
C ARG A 262 3.29 -9.00 -5.13
N ALA A 263 2.02 -8.98 -4.73
CA ALA A 263 1.24 -10.20 -4.53
C ALA A 263 1.16 -11.04 -5.83
N LEU A 264 0.90 -10.39 -6.97
CA LEU A 264 0.82 -11.06 -8.26
C LEU A 264 2.15 -11.69 -8.70
N GLU A 265 3.24 -10.93 -8.56
CA GLU A 265 4.56 -11.39 -8.98
C GLU A 265 5.10 -12.49 -8.04
N ASP A 266 4.78 -12.43 -6.75
CA ASP A 266 5.07 -13.50 -5.78
C ASP A 266 4.32 -14.79 -6.13
N ALA A 267 3.01 -14.70 -6.36
CA ALA A 267 2.19 -15.85 -6.75
C ALA A 267 2.57 -16.45 -8.12
N ALA A 268 3.17 -15.65 -9.01
CA ALA A 268 3.65 -16.09 -10.32
C ALA A 268 5.10 -16.63 -10.29
N ALA A 269 5.86 -16.40 -9.21
CA ALA A 269 7.29 -16.71 -9.15
C ALA A 269 7.58 -18.22 -9.27
N HIS A 270 6.68 -19.06 -8.76
CA HIS A 270 6.83 -20.51 -8.72
C HIS A 270 5.95 -21.25 -9.75
N GLY A 271 5.16 -20.51 -10.55
CA GLY A 271 4.28 -21.07 -11.57
C GLY A 271 4.93 -21.20 -12.95
N GLN A 272 4.20 -21.82 -13.87
CA GLN A 272 4.49 -21.71 -15.30
C GLN A 272 4.32 -20.26 -15.78
N GLU A 273 5.06 -19.87 -16.82
CA GLU A 273 4.94 -18.53 -17.40
C GLU A 273 3.49 -18.24 -17.81
N GLY A 274 2.99 -17.07 -17.44
CA GLY A 274 1.59 -16.66 -17.71
C GLY A 274 0.54 -17.33 -16.82
N VAL A 275 0.93 -18.14 -15.82
CA VAL A 275 0.01 -18.76 -14.86
C VAL A 275 0.21 -18.17 -13.48
N VAL A 276 -0.88 -17.65 -12.91
CA VAL A 276 -0.95 -17.24 -11.51
C VAL A 276 -1.70 -18.33 -10.75
N SER A 277 -1.10 -18.84 -9.68
CA SER A 277 -1.74 -19.82 -8.81
C SER A 277 -2.60 -19.14 -7.75
N ALA A 278 -3.70 -19.79 -7.38
CA ALA A 278 -4.41 -19.44 -6.16
C ALA A 278 -3.49 -19.73 -4.97
N ALA A 279 -3.30 -18.75 -4.10
CA ALA A 279 -2.36 -18.85 -3.00
C ALA A 279 -2.71 -17.88 -1.90
N SER A 280 -2.49 -18.32 -0.66
CA SER A 280 -2.50 -17.47 0.51
C SER A 280 -1.19 -17.68 1.26
N GLY A 281 -0.57 -16.61 1.73
CA GLY A 281 0.71 -16.74 2.41
C GLY A 281 1.34 -15.41 2.77
N TRP A 282 2.58 -15.48 3.22
CA TRP A 282 3.39 -14.31 3.56
C TRP A 282 4.35 -14.05 2.41
N THR A 283 4.37 -12.81 1.91
CA THR A 283 5.37 -12.37 0.94
C THR A 283 6.31 -11.36 1.55
N SER A 284 7.60 -11.57 1.35
CA SER A 284 8.66 -10.59 1.57
C SER A 284 9.33 -10.18 0.25
N LEU A 285 8.65 -10.40 -0.89
CA LEU A 285 9.20 -10.12 -2.21
C LEU A 285 9.64 -8.66 -2.31
N PHE A 286 10.93 -8.49 -2.59
CA PHE A 286 11.55 -7.20 -2.83
C PHE A 286 11.83 -7.00 -4.33
N VAL A 287 11.05 -6.14 -4.97
CA VAL A 287 11.19 -5.82 -6.40
C VAL A 287 12.07 -4.59 -6.56
N TYR A 288 13.17 -4.74 -7.29
CA TYR A 288 14.13 -3.68 -7.64
C TYR A 288 14.68 -3.92 -9.06
N PRO A 289 15.35 -2.93 -9.69
CA PRO A 289 15.84 -3.06 -11.06
C PRO A 289 16.69 -4.31 -11.28
N GLY A 290 16.38 -5.03 -12.37
CA GLY A 290 16.87 -6.38 -12.65
C GLY A 290 15.82 -7.47 -12.41
N TYR A 291 14.70 -7.15 -11.75
CA TYR A 291 13.56 -8.06 -11.61
C TYR A 291 12.88 -8.35 -12.96
N VAL A 292 12.56 -9.62 -13.21
CA VAL A 292 11.84 -10.07 -14.41
C VAL A 292 10.37 -10.26 -14.07
N PHE A 293 9.53 -9.33 -14.52
CA PHE A 293 8.09 -9.41 -14.32
C PHE A 293 7.48 -10.51 -15.20
N ARG A 294 6.59 -11.30 -14.60
CA ARG A 294 5.91 -12.44 -15.25
C ARG A 294 4.45 -12.13 -15.59
N THR A 295 3.81 -11.30 -14.78
CA THR A 295 2.36 -11.09 -14.89
C THR A 295 2.03 -9.67 -15.29
N VAL A 296 2.60 -8.68 -14.59
CA VAL A 296 2.17 -7.27 -14.70
C VAL A 296 2.72 -6.60 -15.96
N ASP A 297 1.82 -5.97 -16.71
CA ASP A 297 2.11 -5.23 -17.95
C ASP A 297 2.09 -3.70 -17.73
N ALA A 298 1.26 -3.22 -16.80
CA ALA A 298 1.21 -1.83 -16.37
C ALA A 298 0.87 -1.68 -14.88
N LEU A 299 1.15 -0.51 -14.31
CA LEU A 299 0.95 -0.20 -12.90
C LEU A 299 0.28 1.18 -12.75
N ILE A 300 -0.77 1.23 -11.95
CA ILE A 300 -1.34 2.47 -11.40
C ILE A 300 -0.81 2.60 -9.98
N THR A 301 -0.16 3.72 -9.65
CA THR A 301 0.43 3.94 -8.32
C THR A 301 0.46 5.42 -7.95
N ASN A 302 0.83 5.76 -6.72
CA ASN A 302 1.16 7.13 -6.32
C ASN A 302 2.61 7.48 -6.67
N PHE A 303 2.99 8.75 -6.53
CA PHE A 303 4.40 9.12 -6.45
C PHE A 303 5.02 8.72 -5.10
N HIS A 304 6.23 8.17 -5.12
CA HIS A 304 6.89 7.57 -3.95
C HIS A 304 8.04 8.41 -3.41
N LEU A 305 8.35 8.26 -2.12
CA LEU A 305 9.45 9.00 -1.49
C LEU A 305 10.82 8.62 -2.07
N PRO A 306 11.82 9.53 -2.04
CA PRO A 306 13.20 9.21 -2.37
C PRO A 306 13.72 8.02 -1.55
N ARG A 307 14.56 7.18 -2.16
CA ARG A 307 15.20 6.00 -1.52
C ARG A 307 14.20 5.03 -0.87
N SER A 308 12.98 4.94 -1.41
CA SER A 308 11.95 4.01 -0.94
C SER A 308 11.94 2.72 -1.75
N THR A 309 11.53 1.62 -1.13
CA THR A 309 11.34 0.33 -1.81
C THR A 309 10.29 0.42 -2.93
N LEU A 310 9.27 1.28 -2.74
CA LEU A 310 8.23 1.52 -3.75
C LEU A 310 8.78 2.23 -4.99
N LEU A 311 9.68 3.20 -4.82
CA LEU A 311 10.35 3.84 -5.95
C LEU A 311 11.23 2.83 -6.71
N MET A 312 11.95 1.96 -6.00
CA MET A 312 12.77 0.90 -6.62
C MET A 312 11.91 -0.06 -7.45
N LEU A 313 10.73 -0.44 -6.96
CA LEU A 313 9.77 -1.27 -7.70
C LEU A 313 9.29 -0.57 -8.99
N VAL A 314 8.91 0.70 -8.91
CA VAL A 314 8.49 1.48 -10.09
C VAL A 314 9.65 1.63 -11.09
N CYS A 315 10.87 1.87 -10.62
CA CYS A 315 12.08 1.89 -11.44
C CYS A 315 12.36 0.54 -12.11
N ALA A 316 12.09 -0.57 -11.43
CA ALA A 316 12.23 -1.92 -12.01
C ALA A 316 11.26 -2.12 -13.18
N LEU A 317 10.02 -1.63 -13.04
CA LEU A 317 8.98 -1.79 -14.04
C LEU A 317 9.20 -0.92 -15.29
N ALA A 318 9.47 0.38 -15.11
CA ALA A 318 9.45 1.37 -16.19
C ALA A 318 10.84 1.93 -16.54
N GLY A 319 11.90 1.45 -15.88
CA GLY A 319 13.28 1.88 -16.08
C GLY A 319 13.66 3.08 -15.21
N THR A 320 14.78 2.96 -14.49
CA THR A 320 15.23 3.92 -13.48
C THR A 320 15.31 5.36 -14.00
N GLN A 321 16.04 5.60 -15.10
CA GLN A 321 16.21 6.97 -15.60
C GLN A 321 14.87 7.59 -16.03
N ARG A 322 14.02 6.82 -16.71
CA ARG A 322 12.72 7.27 -17.19
C ARG A 322 11.80 7.69 -16.04
N VAL A 323 11.82 6.91 -14.95
CA VAL A 323 11.05 7.20 -13.74
C VAL A 323 11.59 8.44 -13.03
N LEU A 324 12.91 8.55 -12.84
CA LEU A 324 13.50 9.72 -12.17
C LEU A 324 13.25 11.02 -12.96
N ASP A 325 13.33 10.98 -14.29
CA ASP A 325 12.99 12.12 -15.13
C ASP A 325 11.51 12.51 -15.01
N ALA A 326 10.62 11.51 -14.99
CA ALA A 326 9.18 11.73 -14.78
C ALA A 326 8.89 12.34 -13.41
N TYR A 327 9.60 11.91 -12.36
CA TYR A 327 9.47 12.46 -11.01
C TYR A 327 9.97 13.89 -10.92
N ALA A 328 11.11 14.20 -11.53
CA ALA A 328 11.63 15.57 -11.61
C ALA A 328 10.66 16.51 -12.37
N GLU A 329 10.09 16.03 -13.47
CA GLU A 329 9.08 16.75 -14.22
C GLU A 329 7.78 16.95 -13.42
N ALA A 330 7.32 15.91 -12.73
CA ALA A 330 6.15 15.99 -11.86
C ALA A 330 6.37 17.02 -10.72
N ALA A 331 7.55 17.04 -10.10
CA ALA A 331 7.91 18.03 -9.10
C ALA A 331 7.91 19.46 -9.67
N ARG A 332 8.53 19.67 -10.84
CA ARG A 332 8.53 20.96 -11.56
C ARG A 332 7.11 21.44 -11.87
N LEU A 333 6.22 20.52 -12.25
CA LEU A 333 4.82 20.79 -12.54
C LEU A 333 3.91 20.76 -11.31
N ARG A 334 4.50 20.75 -10.09
CA ARG A 334 3.78 20.82 -8.82
C ARG A 334 2.73 19.71 -8.65
N TYR A 335 3.01 18.51 -9.15
CA TYR A 335 2.24 17.32 -8.77
C TYR A 335 2.34 17.13 -7.26
N ARG A 336 1.29 16.60 -6.66
CA ARG A 336 1.23 16.25 -5.25
C ARG A 336 1.74 14.82 -5.08
N PHE A 337 2.55 14.58 -4.07
CA PHE A 337 3.25 13.31 -3.88
C PHE A 337 2.64 12.50 -2.73
N TYR A 338 2.95 11.20 -2.74
CA TYR A 338 2.64 10.23 -1.70
C TYR A 338 1.15 9.85 -1.58
N SER A 339 0.71 9.32 -0.44
CA SER A 339 -0.55 8.57 -0.35
C SER A 339 -1.80 9.36 -0.77
N PHE A 340 -1.84 10.65 -0.44
CA PHE A 340 -2.96 11.54 -0.78
C PHE A 340 -2.67 12.44 -1.98
N GLY A 341 -1.52 12.23 -2.63
CA GLY A 341 -1.09 13.01 -3.76
C GLY A 341 -1.84 12.68 -5.04
N ASP A 342 -1.13 12.83 -6.15
CA ASP A 342 -1.60 12.49 -7.48
C ASP A 342 -1.15 11.07 -7.86
N ALA A 343 -1.68 10.58 -8.98
CA ALA A 343 -1.47 9.22 -9.46
C ALA A 343 -0.50 9.18 -10.65
N MET A 344 0.05 8.00 -10.88
CA MET A 344 0.91 7.67 -12.01
C MET A 344 0.41 6.38 -12.67
N TYR A 345 0.34 6.37 -14.00
CA TYR A 345 0.15 5.16 -14.82
C TYR A 345 1.48 4.86 -15.52
N LEU A 346 1.98 3.64 -15.38
CA LEU A 346 3.28 3.21 -15.87
C LEU A 346 3.09 1.97 -16.71
N GLU A 347 3.50 1.99 -17.98
CA GLU A 347 3.65 0.76 -18.75
C GLU A 347 5.05 0.20 -18.57
N ARG A 348 5.14 -1.13 -18.52
CA ARG A 348 6.41 -1.84 -18.43
C ARG A 348 7.32 -1.46 -19.61
N ALA A 349 8.57 -1.12 -19.30
CA ALA A 349 9.60 -0.96 -20.32
C ALA A 349 9.90 -2.34 -20.93
N ARG A 350 9.80 -2.46 -22.25
CA ARG A 350 10.17 -3.67 -22.99
C ARG A 350 11.64 -3.69 -23.30
#